data_AF-A0A6B2DR81-F1
#
_entry.id   AF-A0A6B2DR81-F1
#
_cell.length_a   1.000
_cell.length_b   1.000
_cell.length_c   1.000
_cell.angle_alpha   90.00
_cell.angle_beta   90.00
_cell.angle_gamma   90.00
#
_symmetry.space_group_name_H-M   'P 1'
#
loop_
_entity.id
_entity.type
_entity.pdbx_description
1 polymer ?
#
loop_
_entity_poly.entity_id
_entity_poly.type
_entity_poly.pdbx_seq_one_letter_code
_entity_poly.pdbx_strand_id
1 'polypeptide(L)'
;RGGRAAVEVPQEDGGLRITEQTVVRLAGTIAADRAPAGVRVSAVAVEDGVVQVLVSVRFGVVADEAAEALRREVTAELSRQLGVETAVNVHVVDVHPD
;
A
#
# COMPACT_ATOMS: atom_id res chain seq x y z
N ARG A 1 17.72 18.67 4.64
CA ARG A 1 17.52 18.23 6.04
C ARG A 1 16.13 17.59 6.09
N GLY A 2 16.03 16.27 6.03
CA GLY A 2 14.76 15.55 6.10
C GLY A 2 14.91 14.46 7.15
N GLY A 3 14.18 14.59 8.25
CA GLY A 3 14.17 13.58 9.31
C GLY A 3 13.59 12.28 8.75
N ARG A 4 14.25 11.16 9.02
CA ARG A 4 13.72 9.83 8.73
C ARG A 4 12.54 9.61 9.68
N ALA A 5 11.34 9.80 9.19
CA ALA A 5 10.15 9.40 9.93
C ALA A 5 10.16 7.86 10.05
N ALA A 6 9.87 7.39 11.25
CA ALA A 6 9.92 5.99 11.62
C ALA A 6 8.52 5.61 12.13
N VAL A 7 8.03 4.45 11.69
CA VAL A 7 6.78 3.89 12.18
C VAL A 7 7.12 2.98 13.35
N GLU A 8 6.45 3.20 14.48
CA GLU A 8 6.63 2.38 15.68
C GLU A 8 5.75 1.14 15.60
N VAL A 9 6.36 -0.04 15.60
CA VAL A 9 5.67 -1.33 15.64
C VAL A 9 5.88 -1.95 17.03
N PRO A 10 4.84 -2.10 17.86
CA PRO A 10 4.96 -2.73 19.16
C PRO A 10 5.32 -4.22 19.03
N GLN A 11 6.33 -4.68 19.79
CA GLN A 11 6.71 -6.08 19.94
C GLN A 11 6.94 -6.43 21.42
N GLU A 12 6.87 -7.72 21.76
CA GLU A 12 6.88 -8.25 23.14
C GLU A 12 8.15 -7.92 23.96
N ASP A 13 9.26 -7.51 23.33
CA ASP A 13 10.54 -7.18 24.00
C ASP A 13 11.07 -5.75 23.71
N GLY A 14 10.20 -4.83 23.28
CA GLY A 14 10.54 -3.45 22.92
C GLY A 14 10.28 -3.16 21.44
N GLY A 15 9.61 -2.04 21.16
CA GLY A 15 9.08 -1.73 19.83
C GLY A 15 10.13 -1.76 18.72
N LEU A 16 9.84 -2.53 17.66
CA LEU A 16 10.62 -2.53 16.44
C LEU A 16 10.33 -1.21 15.70
N ARG A 17 11.30 -0.29 15.66
CA ARG A 17 11.20 0.87 14.78
C ARG A 17 11.51 0.46 13.36
N ILE A 18 10.47 0.39 12.54
CA ILE A 18 10.63 0.14 11.11
C ILE A 18 10.61 1.48 10.38
N THR A 19 11.56 1.67 9.48
CA THR A 19 11.58 2.89 8.65
C THR A 19 10.39 2.90 7.70
N GLU A 20 9.86 4.09 7.38
CA GLU A 20 8.83 4.25 6.34
C GLU A 20 9.24 3.58 5.02
N GLN A 21 10.53 3.61 4.67
CA GLN A 21 11.04 2.98 3.46
C GLN A 21 10.81 1.45 3.44
N THR A 22 10.88 0.79 4.60
CA THR A 22 10.58 -0.63 4.71
C THR A 22 9.08 -0.88 4.55
N VAL A 23 8.23 -0.03 5.15
CA VAL A 23 6.77 -0.11 4.99
C VAL A 23 6.40 0.08 3.52
N VAL A 24 6.97 1.08 2.84
CA VAL A 24 6.77 1.31 1.40
C VAL A 24 7.16 0.09 0.57
N ARG A 25 8.32 -0.52 0.85
CA ARG A 25 8.77 -1.72 0.12
C ARG A 25 7.83 -2.91 0.36
N LEU A 26 7.45 -3.14 1.61
CA LEU A 26 6.56 -4.24 1.97
C LEU A 26 5.18 -4.06 1.32
N ALA A 27 4.58 -2.88 1.48
CA ALA A 27 3.31 -2.53 0.87
C ALA A 27 3.38 -2.61 -0.67
N GLY A 28 4.48 -2.20 -1.27
CA GLY A 28 4.73 -2.33 -2.71
C GLY A 28 4.73 -3.77 -3.19
N THR A 29 5.41 -4.67 -2.47
CA THR A 29 5.38 -6.11 -2.78
C THR A 29 3.97 -6.68 -2.66
N ILE A 30 3.28 -6.41 -1.55
CA ILE A 30 1.91 -6.88 -1.33
C ILE A 30 0.98 -6.36 -2.42
N ALA A 31 1.05 -5.06 -2.74
CA ALA A 31 0.18 -4.46 -3.75
C ALA A 31 0.44 -5.04 -5.14
N ALA A 32 1.70 -5.32 -5.50
CA ALA A 32 2.03 -5.95 -6.78
C ALA A 32 1.50 -7.39 -6.85
N ASP A 33 1.63 -8.16 -5.78
CA ASP A 33 1.17 -9.56 -5.72
C ASP A 33 -0.36 -9.69 -5.68
N ARG A 34 -1.05 -8.68 -5.12
CA ARG A 34 -2.50 -8.64 -4.96
C ARG A 34 -3.22 -7.84 -6.03
N ALA A 35 -2.50 -7.21 -6.96
CA ALA A 35 -3.09 -6.43 -8.03
C ALA A 35 -4.02 -7.32 -8.89
N PRO A 36 -5.31 -6.98 -9.01
CA PRO A 36 -6.21 -7.74 -9.88
C PRO A 36 -5.82 -7.56 -11.35
N ALA A 37 -6.30 -8.47 -12.19
CA ALA A 37 -6.02 -8.41 -13.63
C ALA A 37 -6.46 -7.06 -14.22
N GLY A 38 -5.57 -6.44 -15.00
CA GLY A 38 -5.81 -5.12 -15.57
C GLY A 38 -5.54 -3.95 -14.62
N VAL A 39 -4.98 -4.19 -13.43
CA VAL A 39 -4.48 -3.14 -12.54
C VAL A 39 -2.96 -3.23 -12.44
N ARG A 40 -2.29 -2.10 -12.58
CA ARG A 40 -0.84 -1.97 -12.42
C ARG A 40 -0.55 -1.02 -11.26
N VAL A 41 0.29 -1.47 -10.33
CA VAL A 41 0.83 -0.58 -9.29
C VAL A 41 1.88 0.34 -9.92
N SER A 42 1.64 1.63 -9.81
CA SER A 42 2.47 2.68 -10.41
C SER A 42 3.45 3.27 -9.39
N ALA A 43 2.99 3.48 -8.14
CA ALA A 43 3.85 3.92 -7.05
C ALA A 43 3.23 3.56 -5.69
N VAL A 44 4.09 3.48 -4.66
CA VAL A 44 3.66 3.36 -3.26
C VAL A 44 4.45 4.35 -2.41
N ALA A 45 3.76 5.02 -1.48
CA ALA A 45 4.33 5.98 -0.54
C ALA A 45 3.67 5.84 0.84
N VAL A 46 4.29 6.45 1.85
CA VAL A 46 3.67 6.69 3.16
C VAL A 46 3.55 8.19 3.33
N GLU A 47 2.35 8.67 3.67
CA GLU A 47 2.05 10.07 3.94
C GLU A 47 1.18 10.15 5.18
N ASP A 48 1.60 10.92 6.18
CA ASP A 48 0.91 11.06 7.47
C ASP A 48 0.54 9.73 8.14
N GLY A 49 1.42 8.72 8.03
CA GLY A 49 1.21 7.38 8.59
C GLY A 49 0.25 6.49 7.80
N VAL A 50 -0.22 6.94 6.62
CA VAL A 50 -1.10 6.18 5.73
C VAL A 50 -0.36 5.75 4.48
N VAL A 51 -0.49 4.49 4.10
CA VAL A 51 0.08 3.98 2.84
C VAL A 51 -0.76 4.47 1.67
N GLN A 52 -0.15 5.16 0.73
CA GLN A 52 -0.76 5.59 -0.53
C GLN A 52 -0.29 4.66 -1.65
N VAL A 53 -1.22 4.04 -2.37
CA VAL A 53 -0.94 3.19 -3.53
C VAL A 53 -1.53 3.86 -4.76
N LEU A 54 -0.69 4.22 -5.72
CA LEU A 54 -1.12 4.77 -7.00
C LEU A 54 -1.19 3.63 -8.00
N VAL A 55 -2.30 3.52 -8.70
CA VAL A 55 -2.53 2.48 -9.70
C VAL A 55 -2.96 3.06 -11.04
N SER A 56 -2.57 2.39 -12.11
CA SER A 56 -3.14 2.56 -13.44
C SER A 56 -4.03 1.37 -13.73
N VAL A 57 -5.17 1.61 -14.38
CA VAL A 57 -6.11 0.54 -14.74
C VAL A 57 -6.27 0.44 -16.26
N ARG A 58 -6.48 -0.78 -16.75
CA ARG A 58 -6.79 -1.04 -18.15
C ARG A 58 -8.21 -0.57 -18.46
N PHE A 59 -8.42 -0.04 -19.66
CA PHE A 59 -9.77 0.29 -20.14
C PHE A 59 -10.73 -0.91 -20.03
N GLY A 60 -11.93 -0.67 -19.53
CA GLY A 60 -12.95 -1.70 -19.29
C GLY A 60 -12.92 -2.32 -17.89
N VAL A 61 -11.91 -2.04 -17.06
CA VAL A 61 -11.92 -2.37 -15.63
C VAL A 61 -12.78 -1.35 -14.88
N VAL A 62 -13.64 -1.82 -13.98
CA VAL A 62 -14.39 -0.96 -13.05
C VAL A 62 -13.41 -0.44 -11.99
N ALA A 63 -12.89 0.76 -12.22
CA ALA A 63 -11.78 1.35 -11.48
C ALA A 63 -12.02 1.37 -9.95
N ASP A 64 -13.21 1.78 -9.52
CA ASP A 64 -13.55 1.90 -8.10
C ASP A 64 -13.60 0.53 -7.41
N GLU A 65 -14.19 -0.47 -8.06
CA GLU A 65 -14.25 -1.84 -7.52
C GLU A 65 -12.86 -2.45 -7.42
N ALA A 66 -12.02 -2.24 -8.44
CA ALA A 66 -10.66 -2.74 -8.47
C ALA A 66 -9.77 -2.05 -7.41
N ALA A 67 -9.91 -0.73 -7.23
CA ALA A 67 -9.21 0.03 -6.21
C ALA A 67 -9.65 -0.37 -4.79
N GLU A 68 -10.95 -0.55 -4.57
CA GLU A 68 -11.52 -1.00 -3.30
C GLU A 68 -11.04 -2.42 -2.94
N ALA A 69 -11.07 -3.36 -3.91
CA ALA A 69 -10.60 -4.71 -3.70
C ALA A 69 -9.11 -4.74 -3.32
N LEU A 70 -8.28 -4.00 -4.07
CA LEU A 70 -6.86 -3.89 -3.77
C LEU A 70 -6.62 -3.24 -2.39
N ARG A 71 -7.38 -2.19 -2.05
CA ARG A 71 -7.28 -1.52 -0.74
C ARG A 71 -7.51 -2.51 0.39
N ARG A 72 -8.57 -3.32 0.31
CA ARG A 72 -8.91 -4.31 1.35
C ARG A 72 -7.82 -5.36 1.50
N GLU A 73 -7.36 -5.94 0.40
CA GLU A 73 -6.32 -6.98 0.41
C GLU A 73 -5.00 -6.44 0.97
N VAL A 74 -4.54 -5.28 0.52
CA VAL A 74 -3.29 -4.67 1.00
C VAL A 74 -3.42 -4.28 2.47
N THR A 75 -4.55 -3.70 2.89
CA THR A 75 -4.79 -3.32 4.30
C THR A 75 -4.73 -4.54 5.22
N ALA A 76 -5.45 -5.60 4.87
CA ALA A 76 -5.52 -6.81 5.68
C ALA A 76 -4.15 -7.47 5.79
N GLU A 77 -3.45 -7.65 4.67
CA GLU A 77 -2.16 -8.33 4.64
C GLU A 77 -1.05 -7.51 5.30
N LEU A 78 -1.02 -6.19 5.07
CA LEU A 78 -0.03 -5.32 5.70
C LEU A 78 -0.23 -5.26 7.22
N SER A 79 -1.48 -5.14 7.68
CA SER A 79 -1.79 -5.15 9.11
C SER A 79 -1.41 -6.47 9.76
N ARG A 80 -1.66 -7.59 9.07
CA ARG A 80 -1.27 -8.94 9.53
C ARG A 80 0.25 -9.08 9.65
N GLN A 81 1.02 -8.58 8.68
CA GLN A 81 2.48 -8.70 8.71
C GLN A 81 3.15 -7.75 9.71
N LEU A 82 2.59 -6.56 9.92
CA LEU A 82 3.12 -5.59 10.88
C LEU A 82 2.62 -5.84 12.31
N GLY A 83 1.55 -6.60 12.50
CA GLY A 83 0.95 -6.81 13.83
C GLY A 83 0.23 -5.58 14.39
N VAL A 84 -0.05 -4.58 13.55
CA VAL A 84 -0.78 -3.35 13.91
C VAL A 84 -1.78 -2.98 12.83
N GLU A 85 -2.85 -2.29 13.22
CA GLU A 85 -3.79 -1.72 12.26
C GLU A 85 -3.06 -0.71 11.37
N THR A 86 -3.20 -0.89 10.05
CA THR A 86 -2.57 -0.02 9.06
C THR A 86 -3.63 0.55 8.13
N ALA A 87 -3.54 1.85 7.83
CA ALA A 87 -4.42 2.49 6.86
C ALA A 87 -3.79 2.50 5.47
N VAL A 88 -4.58 2.15 4.45
CA VAL A 88 -4.17 2.16 3.04
C VAL A 88 -5.20 2.90 2.21
N ASN A 89 -4.73 3.78 1.34
CA ASN A 89 -5.53 4.40 0.29
C ASN A 89 -5.03 3.91 -1.07
N VAL A 90 -5.97 3.73 -2.01
CA VAL A 90 -5.66 3.38 -3.39
C VAL A 90 -6.22 4.47 -4.30
N HIS A 91 -5.37 5.01 -5.16
CA HIS A 91 -5.70 6.08 -6.09
C HIS A 91 -5.53 5.61 -7.52
N VAL A 92 -6.59 5.69 -8.32
CA VAL A 92 -6.50 5.45 -9.76
C VAL A 92 -6.01 6.72 -10.42
N VAL A 93 -4.80 6.69 -10.96
CA VAL A 93 -4.12 7.87 -11.52
C VAL A 93 -4.10 7.89 -13.05
N ASP A 94 -4.38 6.75 -13.68
CA ASP A 94 -4.43 6.65 -15.14
C ASP A 94 -5.32 5.50 -15.60
N VAL A 95 -5.90 5.65 -16.78
CA VAL A 95 -6.63 4.60 -17.51
C VAL A 95 -5.98 4.44 -18.87
N HIS A 96 -5.32 3.30 -19.10
CA HIS A 96 -4.63 3.08 -20.37
C HIS A 96 -5.52 2.28 -21.33
N PRO A 97 -5.57 2.67 -22.62
CA PRO A 97 -6.02 1.76 -23.67
C PRO A 97 -5.00 0.62 -23.81
N ASP A 98 -5.44 -0.52 -24.35
CA ASP A 98 -4.52 -1.59 -24.76
C ASP A 98 -3.68 -1.21 -25.98
#